data_AF-A0A7G9B1X1-F1
#
_entry.id   AF-A0A7G9B1X1-F1
#
_cell.length_a   1.000
_cell.length_b   1.000
_cell.length_c   1.000
_cell.angle_alpha   90.00
_cell.angle_beta   90.00
_cell.angle_gamma   90.00
#
_symmetry.space_group_name_H-M   'P 1'
#
loop_
_entity.id
_entity.type
_entity.pdbx_description
1 polymer ?
#
loop_
_entity_poly.entity_id
_entity_poly.type
_entity_poly.pdbx_seq_one_letter_code
_entity_poly.pdbx_strand_id
1 'polypeptide(L)'
;MHRVLANEYHTTVVCIDSYQDRILRGRLYNLMLDGSVPFHGFIEFLMAMETILDQMNFPQPFTAERSFRPVDKTLPQVRTENMEQRGQAATFSIKVIFRQNASWQGTVAWLEEGREESFRSVLELSMLLNSALTDAGQSDEYELRKTSPPV
;
A
#
# COMPACT_ATOMS: atom_id res chain seq x y z
N MET A 1 -21.93 -15.42 -10.17
CA MET A 1 -20.45 -15.51 -10.26
C MET A 1 -19.76 -14.27 -10.83
N HIS A 2 -20.44 -13.12 -11.03
CA HIS A 2 -19.82 -11.90 -11.60
C HIS A 2 -19.39 -10.86 -10.54
N ARG A 3 -19.82 -11.03 -9.28
CA ARG A 3 -19.68 -10.05 -8.20
C ARG A 3 -18.42 -10.25 -7.34
N VAL A 4 -17.79 -11.42 -7.44
CA VAL A 4 -16.56 -11.78 -6.69
C VAL A 4 -15.33 -11.20 -7.39
N LEU A 5 -15.23 -11.34 -8.73
CA LEU A 5 -14.15 -10.77 -9.54
C LEU A 5 -14.11 -9.24 -9.46
N ALA A 6 -15.27 -8.57 -9.46
CA ALA A 6 -15.33 -7.12 -9.29
C ALA A 6 -14.67 -6.66 -7.98
N ASN A 7 -14.78 -7.46 -6.91
CA ASN A 7 -14.24 -7.11 -5.61
C ASN A 7 -12.70 -7.22 -5.54
N GLU A 8 -12.09 -8.03 -6.40
CA GLU A 8 -10.64 -8.28 -6.41
C GLU A 8 -9.87 -7.16 -7.14
N TYR A 9 -10.43 -6.54 -8.17
CA TYR A 9 -9.76 -5.42 -8.87
C TYR A 9 -9.55 -4.19 -7.97
N HIS A 10 -10.45 -3.95 -7.01
CA HIS A 10 -10.35 -2.80 -6.09
C HIS A 10 -9.30 -2.99 -4.99
N THR A 11 -8.68 -4.16 -4.92
CA THR A 11 -7.72 -4.51 -3.88
C THR A 11 -6.32 -4.41 -4.46
N THR A 12 -5.51 -3.56 -3.86
CA THR A 12 -4.07 -3.47 -4.17
C THR A 12 -3.30 -4.14 -3.03
N VAL A 13 -2.47 -5.12 -3.37
CA VAL A 13 -1.54 -5.73 -2.42
C VAL A 13 -0.30 -4.86 -2.34
N VAL A 14 0.09 -4.51 -1.13
CA VAL A 14 1.22 -3.63 -0.82
C VAL A 14 2.23 -4.42 -0.02
N CYS A 15 3.32 -4.80 -0.68
CA CYS A 15 4.44 -5.48 -0.06
C CYS A 15 5.43 -4.44 0.45
N ILE A 16 5.65 -4.38 1.76
CA ILE A 16 6.66 -3.52 2.38
C ILE A 16 7.94 -4.32 2.54
N ASP A 17 9.00 -3.91 1.86
CA ASP A 17 10.31 -4.55 1.92
C ASP A 17 11.19 -3.94 3.02
N SER A 18 11.04 -2.65 3.32
CA SER A 18 11.74 -2.02 4.45
C SER A 18 10.98 -0.82 5.00
N TYR A 19 11.13 -0.55 6.30
CA TYR A 19 10.60 0.63 6.95
C TYR A 19 11.64 1.22 7.92
N GLN A 20 12.43 2.19 7.44
CA GLN A 20 13.52 2.82 8.21
C GLN A 20 13.29 4.33 8.26
N ASP A 21 13.47 4.95 9.42
CA ASP A 21 13.24 6.40 9.63
C ASP A 21 11.88 6.90 9.12
N ARG A 22 10.86 6.04 9.22
CA ARG A 22 9.49 6.23 8.69
C ARG A 22 9.37 6.32 7.17
N ILE A 23 10.42 5.92 6.45
CA ILE A 23 10.42 5.79 4.99
C ILE A 23 10.10 4.34 4.64
N LEU A 24 8.91 4.11 4.10
CA LEU A 24 8.53 2.80 3.55
C LEU A 24 9.13 2.61 2.16
N ARG A 25 9.62 1.42 1.88
CA ARG A 25 10.02 0.97 0.54
C ARG A 25 9.33 -0.34 0.25
N GLY A 26 8.88 -0.51 -0.97
CA GLY A 26 8.12 -1.69 -1.30
C GLY A 26 7.64 -1.72 -2.74
N ARG A 27 6.64 -2.57 -2.95
CA ARG A 27 6.07 -2.88 -4.26
C ARG A 27 4.55 -3.00 -4.16
N LEU A 28 3.86 -2.49 -5.17
CA LEU A 28 2.42 -2.62 -5.34
C LEU A 28 2.10 -3.69 -6.37
N TYR A 29 1.10 -4.50 -6.08
CA TYR A 29 0.51 -5.46 -7.00
C TYR A 29 -0.99 -5.21 -7.08
N ASN A 30 -1.52 -5.22 -8.30
CA ASN A 30 -2.95 -5.12 -8.57
C ASN A 30 -3.26 -6.04 -9.76
N LEU A 31 -4.46 -6.61 -9.81
CA LEU A 31 -4.88 -7.49 -10.91
C LEU A 31 -4.84 -6.82 -12.29
N MET A 32 -4.85 -5.49 -12.36
CA MET A 32 -4.71 -4.75 -13.62
C MET A 32 -3.25 -4.66 -14.12
N LEU A 33 -2.27 -5.08 -13.32
CA LEU A 33 -0.85 -4.96 -13.64
C LEU A 33 -0.25 -6.34 -13.94
N ASP A 34 0.49 -6.43 -15.04
CA ASP A 34 1.28 -7.63 -15.40
C ASP A 34 2.63 -7.70 -14.65
N GLY A 35 2.70 -7.11 -13.45
CA GLY A 35 3.92 -7.03 -12.64
C GLY A 35 3.77 -6.16 -11.39
N SER A 36 4.90 -5.79 -10.81
CA SER A 36 4.98 -4.97 -9.60
C SER A 36 5.31 -3.51 -9.92
N VAL A 37 4.75 -2.59 -9.14
CA VAL A 37 5.12 -1.17 -9.18
C VAL A 37 5.96 -0.85 -7.94
N PRO A 38 7.28 -0.60 -8.07
CA PRO A 38 8.11 -0.24 -6.93
C PRO A 38 7.82 1.19 -6.46
N PHE A 39 8.00 1.43 -5.17
CA PHE A 39 7.94 2.78 -4.60
C PHE A 39 8.99 2.97 -3.49
N HIS A 40 9.37 4.22 -3.28
CA HIS A 40 10.21 4.67 -2.19
C HIS A 40 9.60 5.90 -1.50
N GLY A 41 9.23 5.74 -0.23
CA GLY A 41 8.55 6.75 0.56
C GLY A 41 7.05 6.82 0.31
N PHE A 42 6.36 7.53 1.21
CA PHE A 42 4.90 7.57 1.22
C PHE A 42 4.31 8.34 0.02
N ILE A 43 4.99 9.38 -0.47
CA ILE A 43 4.51 10.16 -1.61
C ILE A 43 4.55 9.34 -2.90
N GLU A 44 5.62 8.59 -3.17
CA GLU A 44 5.67 7.69 -4.33
C GLU A 44 4.62 6.60 -4.24
N PHE A 45 4.40 6.03 -3.05
CA PHE A 45 3.30 5.10 -2.79
C PHE A 45 1.93 5.70 -3.16
N LEU A 46 1.63 6.91 -2.68
CA LEU A 46 0.36 7.57 -2.96
C LEU A 46 0.16 7.85 -4.44
N MET A 47 1.18 8.37 -5.13
CA MET A 47 1.10 8.67 -6.56
C MET A 47 0.93 7.39 -7.41
N ALA A 48 1.65 6.33 -7.06
CA ALA A 48 1.55 5.05 -7.75
C ALA A 48 0.15 4.45 -7.58
N MET A 49 -0.37 4.45 -6.35
CA MET A 49 -1.70 3.92 -6.07
C MET A 49 -2.81 4.81 -6.66
N GLU A 50 -2.69 6.15 -6.68
CA GLU A 50 -3.62 7.01 -7.42
C GLU A 50 -3.65 6.68 -8.91
N THR A 51 -2.48 6.47 -9.52
CA THR A 51 -2.40 6.14 -10.95
C THR A 51 -3.10 4.81 -11.26
N ILE A 52 -2.93 3.80 -10.41
CA ILE A 52 -3.63 2.51 -10.53
C ILE A 52 -5.15 2.71 -10.40
N LEU A 53 -5.61 3.50 -9.42
CA LEU A 53 -7.03 3.79 -9.20
C LEU A 53 -7.66 4.58 -10.36
N ASP A 54 -6.93 5.54 -10.93
CA ASP A 54 -7.37 6.32 -12.09
C ASP A 54 -7.57 5.44 -13.33
N GLN A 55 -6.67 4.49 -13.57
CA GLN A 55 -6.78 3.58 -14.70
C GLN A 55 -7.93 2.60 -14.59
N MET A 56 -8.24 2.15 -13.37
CA MET A 56 -9.42 1.31 -13.12
C MET A 56 -10.73 2.06 -13.35
N ASN A 57 -10.69 3.40 -13.44
CA ASN A 57 -11.84 4.29 -13.53
C ASN A 57 -12.89 4.04 -12.41
N PHE A 58 -12.46 3.40 -11.31
CA PHE A 58 -13.29 3.06 -10.17
C PHE A 58 -12.45 2.82 -8.92
N PRO A 59 -12.82 3.41 -7.76
CA PRO A 59 -13.86 4.42 -7.60
C PRO A 59 -13.51 5.72 -8.32
N GLN A 60 -14.51 6.39 -8.93
CA GLN A 60 -14.26 7.67 -9.60
C GLN A 60 -13.97 8.77 -8.58
N PRO A 61 -12.99 9.65 -8.84
CA PRO A 61 -12.74 10.78 -7.97
C PRO A 61 -13.91 11.77 -8.07
N PHE A 62 -14.51 12.11 -6.93
CA PHE A 62 -15.59 13.11 -6.84
C PHE A 62 -15.05 14.55 -6.80
N THR A 63 -13.74 14.74 -6.91
CA THR A 63 -13.07 16.04 -6.82
C THR A 63 -12.00 16.12 -7.90
N ALA A 64 -11.96 17.23 -8.63
CA ALA A 64 -10.89 17.49 -9.58
C ALA A 64 -9.56 17.71 -8.83
N GLU A 65 -8.52 16.98 -9.22
CA GLU A 65 -7.18 17.19 -8.70
C GLU A 65 -6.66 18.55 -9.14
N ARG A 66 -6.22 19.36 -8.17
CA ARG A 66 -5.51 20.60 -8.45
C ARG A 66 -4.03 20.30 -8.42
N SER A 67 -3.31 20.77 -9.41
CA SER A 67 -1.87 20.62 -9.47
C SER A 67 -1.21 21.95 -9.81
N PHE A 68 -0.02 22.19 -9.24
CA PHE A 68 0.79 23.37 -9.57
C PHE A 68 1.45 23.25 -10.95
N ARG A 69 1.55 22.03 -11.48
CA ARG A 69 2.07 21.68 -12.81
C ARG A 69 1.24 20.53 -13.38
N PRO A 70 1.19 20.38 -14.71
CA PRO A 70 0.60 19.18 -15.30
C PRO A 70 1.25 17.94 -14.70
N VAL A 71 0.44 17.03 -14.17
CA VAL A 71 0.91 15.73 -13.66
C VAL A 71 0.88 14.77 -14.83
N ASP A 72 2.01 14.12 -15.10
CA ASP A 72 2.05 13.00 -16.03
C ASP A 72 1.44 11.79 -15.32
N LYS A 73 0.27 11.33 -15.81
CA LYS A 73 -0.47 10.18 -15.25
C LYS A 73 -0.07 8.86 -15.92
N THR A 74 1.14 8.78 -16.46
CA THR A 74 1.68 7.52 -16.97
C THR A 74 1.83 6.53 -15.83
N LEU A 75 1.51 5.26 -16.12
CA LEU A 75 1.77 4.18 -15.17
C LEU A 75 3.22 4.23 -14.70
N PRO A 76 3.48 4.08 -13.40
CA PRO A 76 4.83 3.84 -12.93
C PRO A 76 5.40 2.60 -13.64
N GLN A 77 6.72 2.57 -13.84
CA GLN A 77 7.39 1.47 -14.53
C GLN A 77 7.05 0.13 -13.86
N VAL A 78 6.21 -0.66 -14.52
CA VAL A 78 5.85 -2.01 -14.10
C VAL A 78 7.05 -2.91 -14.30
N ARG A 79 7.43 -3.65 -13.27
CA ARG A 79 8.49 -4.65 -13.32
C ARG A 79 7.86 -6.04 -13.34
N THR A 80 8.09 -6.77 -14.44
CA THR A 80 7.70 -8.18 -14.52
C THR A 80 8.77 -9.01 -13.81
N GLU A 81 8.60 -9.15 -12.50
CA GLU A 81 9.43 -9.99 -11.66
C GLU A 81 8.58 -11.13 -11.07
N ASN A 82 9.06 -12.37 -11.18
CA ASN A 82 8.45 -13.55 -10.55
C ASN A 82 8.78 -13.57 -9.05
N MET A 83 8.42 -12.52 -8.33
CA MET A 83 8.59 -12.45 -6.88
C MET A 83 7.29 -12.80 -6.19
N GLU A 84 7.40 -13.45 -5.03
CA GLU A 84 6.25 -13.67 -4.15
C GLU A 84 5.62 -12.32 -3.79
N GLN A 85 4.28 -12.27 -3.77
CA GLN A 85 3.51 -11.10 -3.35
C GLN A 85 3.53 -10.98 -1.82
N ARG A 86 4.73 -10.97 -1.25
CA ARG A 86 5.00 -10.88 0.18
C ARG A 86 6.12 -9.89 0.41
N GLY A 87 5.88 -8.93 1.30
CA GLY A 87 6.91 -7.98 1.74
C GLY A 87 7.87 -8.65 2.72
N GLN A 88 9.11 -8.16 2.78
CA GLN A 88 10.08 -8.63 3.77
C GLN A 88 9.72 -8.16 5.19
N ALA A 89 9.13 -6.97 5.32
CA ALA A 89 8.74 -6.39 6.61
C ALA A 89 7.26 -6.61 6.93
N ALA A 90 6.36 -6.41 5.95
CA ALA A 90 4.93 -6.65 6.12
C ALA A 90 4.21 -6.67 4.76
N THR A 91 3.03 -7.27 4.72
CA THR A 91 2.17 -7.30 3.54
C THR A 91 0.77 -6.83 3.90
N PHE A 92 0.29 -5.83 3.16
CA PHE A 92 -1.05 -5.28 3.35
C PHE A 92 -1.90 -5.54 2.11
N SER A 93 -3.19 -5.77 2.28
CA SER A 93 -4.18 -5.58 1.22
C SER A 93 -4.95 -4.29 1.50
N ILE A 94 -4.99 -3.40 0.53
CA ILE A 94 -5.68 -2.11 0.65
C ILE A 94 -6.79 -2.06 -0.39
N LYS A 95 -8.00 -1.83 0.09
CA LYS A 95 -9.18 -1.66 -0.75
C LYS A 95 -9.71 -0.25 -0.61
N VAL A 96 -9.65 0.54 -1.69
CA VAL A 96 -10.24 1.89 -1.72
C VAL A 96 -11.68 1.78 -2.22
N ILE A 97 -12.61 2.30 -1.43
CA ILE A 97 -14.05 2.24 -1.70
C ILE A 97 -14.58 3.61 -2.16
N PHE A 98 -14.03 4.71 -1.63
CA PHE A 98 -14.42 6.06 -2.02
C PHE A 98 -13.22 6.98 -2.22
N ARG A 99 -13.34 7.90 -3.18
CA ARG A 99 -12.41 9.00 -3.47
C ARG A 99 -13.14 10.34 -3.39
N GLN A 100 -13.19 10.90 -2.19
CA GLN A 100 -13.91 12.16 -1.88
C GLN A 100 -13.01 13.09 -1.09
N ASN A 101 -13.21 14.41 -1.25
CA ASN A 101 -12.46 15.44 -0.54
C ASN A 101 -10.92 15.32 -0.74
N ALA A 102 -10.50 14.96 -1.96
CA ALA A 102 -9.09 14.69 -2.29
C ALA A 102 -8.41 13.68 -1.33
N SER A 103 -9.15 12.65 -0.91
CA SER A 103 -8.68 11.59 -0.03
C SER A 103 -9.37 10.26 -0.36
N TRP A 104 -8.80 9.17 0.16
CA TRP A 104 -9.33 7.82 0.08
C TRP A 104 -10.05 7.40 1.34
N GLN A 105 -11.04 6.54 1.17
CA GLN A 105 -11.71 5.82 2.25
C GLN A 105 -11.85 4.35 1.85
N GLY A 106 -11.72 3.44 2.81
CA GLY A 106 -11.68 2.02 2.50
C GLY A 106 -11.27 1.15 3.68
N THR A 107 -10.73 -0.03 3.37
CA THR A 107 -10.20 -0.97 4.35
C THR A 107 -8.76 -1.34 4.05
N VAL A 108 -8.00 -1.62 5.10
CA VAL A 108 -6.63 -2.14 5.03
C VAL A 108 -6.55 -3.39 5.91
N ALA A 109 -6.08 -4.49 5.33
CA ALA A 109 -5.81 -5.71 6.08
C ALA A 109 -4.29 -5.98 6.13
N TRP A 110 -3.78 -6.26 7.33
CA TRP A 110 -2.45 -6.78 7.54
C TRP A 110 -2.49 -8.30 7.43
N LEU A 111 -1.86 -8.85 6.39
CA LEU A 111 -2.04 -10.25 6.02
C LEU A 111 -1.33 -11.21 6.98
N GLU A 112 -0.18 -10.83 7.54
CA GLU A 112 0.55 -11.67 8.49
C GLU A 112 -0.19 -11.85 9.82
N GLU A 113 -0.82 -10.80 10.34
CA GLU A 113 -1.58 -10.84 11.60
C GLU A 113 -3.08 -11.12 11.43
N GLY A 114 -3.57 -11.18 10.18
CA GLY A 114 -4.99 -11.41 9.89
C GLY A 114 -5.92 -10.32 10.41
N ARG A 115 -5.42 -9.10 10.60
CA ARG A 115 -6.17 -7.96 11.13
C ARG A 115 -6.61 -7.01 10.02
N GLU A 116 -7.90 -6.66 10.00
CA GLU A 116 -8.46 -5.68 9.06
C GLU A 116 -9.01 -4.46 9.81
N GLU A 117 -8.72 -3.27 9.29
CA GLU A 117 -9.20 -2.00 9.83
C GLU A 117 -9.77 -1.12 8.73
N SER A 118 -10.77 -0.30 9.06
CA SER A 118 -11.31 0.70 8.14
C SER A 118 -10.57 2.03 8.29
N PHE A 119 -10.38 2.74 7.18
CA PHE A 119 -9.85 4.09 7.17
C PHE A 119 -10.80 5.05 6.44
N ARG A 120 -10.88 6.29 6.94
CA ARG A 120 -11.73 7.38 6.44
C ARG A 120 -10.92 8.48 5.76
N SER A 121 -9.59 8.37 5.79
CA SER A 121 -8.69 9.26 5.07
C SER A 121 -7.34 8.60 4.79
N VAL A 122 -6.59 9.16 3.83
CA VAL A 122 -5.19 8.78 3.57
C VAL A 122 -4.31 8.98 4.81
N LEU A 123 -4.61 9.99 5.63
CA LEU A 123 -3.89 10.21 6.89
C LEU A 123 -4.14 9.06 7.87
N GLU A 124 -5.40 8.62 8.03
CA GLU A 124 -5.74 7.47 8.88
C GLU A 124 -5.07 6.18 8.37
N LEU A 125 -5.05 5.96 7.05
CA LEU A 125 -4.29 4.87 6.45
C LEU A 125 -2.79 4.97 6.82
N SER A 126 -2.18 6.14 6.73
CA SER A 126 -0.76 6.33 7.09
C SER A 126 -0.48 6.00 8.56
N MET A 127 -1.40 6.33 9.46
CA MET A 127 -1.28 6.03 10.88
C MET A 127 -1.41 4.52 11.14
N LEU A 128 -2.35 3.84 10.48
CA LEU A 128 -2.52 2.40 10.56
C LEU A 128 -1.26 1.67 10.07
N LEU A 129 -0.76 2.02 8.88
CA LEU A 129 0.48 1.45 8.34
C LEU A 129 1.66 1.69 9.28
N ASN A 130 1.81 2.93 9.78
CA ASN A 130 2.87 3.25 10.73
C ASN A 130 2.78 2.40 12.00
N SER A 131 1.58 2.23 12.57
CA SER A 131 1.39 1.42 13.78
C SER A 131 1.78 -0.04 13.58
N ALA A 132 1.35 -0.66 12.48
CA ALA A 132 1.67 -2.04 12.16
C ALA A 132 3.19 -2.24 11.90
N LEU A 133 3.81 -1.33 11.15
CA LEU A 133 5.23 -1.40 10.82
C LEU A 133 6.14 -1.09 12.01
N THR A 134 5.69 -0.27 12.96
CA THR A 134 6.43 0.01 14.20
C THR A 134 6.38 -1.20 15.15
N ASP A 135 5.27 -1.93 15.17
CA ASP A 135 5.12 -3.15 15.97
C ASP A 135 6.01 -4.28 15.42
N ALA A 136 5.99 -4.48 14.09
CA ALA A 136 6.83 -5.47 13.42
C ALA A 136 8.35 -5.22 13.63
N GLY A 137 8.79 -3.96 13.62
CA GLY A 137 10.19 -3.62 13.90
C GLY A 137 10.62 -3.86 15.35
N GLN A 138 9.68 -3.81 16.31
CA GLN A 138 9.97 -4.08 17.72
C GLN A 138 10.11 -5.57 18.00
N SER A 139 9.33 -6.43 17.33
CA SER A 139 9.46 -7.88 17.43
C SER A 139 10.84 -8.38 16.97
N ASP A 140 11.34 -7.89 15.83
CA ASP A 140 12.65 -8.28 15.30
C ASP A 140 13.81 -7.77 16.17
N GLU A 141 13.72 -6.52 16.67
CA GLU A 141 14.75 -5.94 17.53
C GLU A 141 14.78 -6.61 18.92
N TYR A 142 13.62 -7.04 19.44
CA TYR A 142 13.54 -7.80 20.69
C TYR A 142 14.12 -9.21 20.56
N GLU A 143 13.92 -9.90 19.42
CA GLU A 143 14.53 -11.19 19.14
C GLU A 143 16.05 -11.10 18.92
N LEU A 144 16.54 -10.06 18.22
CA LEU A 144 17.98 -9.81 18.08
C LEU A 144 18.65 -9.51 19.43
N ARG A 145 17.97 -8.79 20.33
CA ARG A 145 18.52 -8.50 21.68
C ARG A 145 18.55 -9.73 22.59
N LYS A 146 17.69 -10.74 22.37
CA LYS A 146 17.73 -12.02 23.13
C LYS A 146 18.82 -12.98 22.69
N THR A 147 19.31 -12.87 21.46
CA THR A 147 20.32 -13.79 20.90
C THR A 147 21.77 -13.33 21.11
N SER A 148 21.98 -12.11 21.62
CA SER A 148 23.31 -11.64 21.99
C SER A 148 23.71 -12.19 23.37
N PRO A 149 24.84 -12.91 23.51
CA PRO A 149 25.31 -13.37 24.81
C PRO A 149 25.62 -12.19 25.74
N PRO A 150 25.42 -12.31 27.06
CA PRO A 150 25.87 -11.30 27.99
C PRO A 150 27.41 -11.20 27.94
N VAL A 151 27.91 -9.97 27.86
CA VAL A 151 29.35 -9.64 28.02
C VAL A 151 29.74 -9.73 29.49
#